data_AF-A0A6J8BUT2-F1
#
_entry.id   AF-A0A6J8BUT2-F1
#
_cell.length_a   1.000
_cell.length_b   1.000
_cell.length_c   1.000
_cell.angle_alpha   90.00
_cell.angle_beta   90.00
_cell.angle_gamma   90.00
#
_symmetry.space_group_name_H-M   'P 1'
#
loop_
_entity.id
_entity.type
_entity.pdbx_description
1 polymer ?
#
loop_
_entity_poly.entity_id
_entity_poly.type
_entity_poly.pdbx_seq_one_letter_code
_entity_poly.pdbx_strand_id
1 'polypeptide(L)'
;MKISGVPVVQTSESDKLIAQVTEDLNTRKILQTRETIMTFTGRPPKDASHIEEVKHMIETFPHPNLDGVVHQQNTGGTVPVDSDIWERLSDWRSLTQEQQDENKEFLLTRFSVEDLQLAWDQYFVQKGELPNCSQYRIFINNWRGNKTKRRTQSLAEMMRALEKKDDEIYQERDEQQLLHSQLELVNHIYNGQLRRVQDLEQDNDILRDNIHQLENEVEQKSEDINHIREITEVQGRHVYQLRRTITQKDRQICDQCSQLRDLEDTKGEYGSVIKRQKLMIKEKKDEVKAQSATINEQSATINEINVKNEEQSATINEQSATINEINVKNEELNVKNEEQSATINEINVKNEELNVKNEEQSATINEINVKNEELNVKNEEQSATINEINVKNEELSATIDEINEIKKMKN
;
A
#
# COMPACT_ATOMS: atom_id res chain seq x y z
N MET A 1 8.14 36.91 16.62
CA MET A 1 8.47 38.34 16.62
C MET A 1 8.45 38.81 18.06
N LYS A 2 9.61 39.08 18.68
CA LYS A 2 9.68 39.60 20.06
C LYS A 2 9.34 41.08 20.02
N ILE A 3 8.19 41.47 20.57
CA ILE A 3 7.87 42.88 20.79
C ILE A 3 8.16 43.20 22.25
N SER A 4 9.15 44.08 22.39
CA SER A 4 9.68 44.71 23.60
C SER A 4 8.58 45.29 24.49
N GLY A 5 8.72 45.08 25.80
CA GLY A 5 7.89 45.69 26.83
C GLY A 5 7.93 47.23 26.77
N VAL A 6 6.76 47.83 26.96
CA VAL A 6 6.59 49.24 27.24
C VAL A 6 6.62 49.40 28.77
N PRO A 7 7.47 50.25 29.34
CA PRO A 7 7.56 50.40 30.78
C PRO A 7 6.32 51.15 31.29
N VAL A 8 5.69 50.58 32.32
CA VAL A 8 4.66 51.23 33.13
C VAL A 8 5.29 52.45 33.80
N VAL A 9 5.06 53.64 33.24
CA VAL A 9 5.45 54.91 33.85
C VAL A 9 4.60 55.09 35.10
N GLN A 10 5.30 55.13 36.22
CA GLN A 10 4.79 55.15 37.57
C GLN A 10 3.99 56.44 37.82
N THR A 11 2.80 56.28 38.40
CA THR A 11 1.96 57.34 39.00
C THR A 11 2.70 58.23 40.01
N SER A 12 3.91 57.87 40.43
CA SER A 12 4.66 58.60 41.45
C SER A 12 5.31 59.91 40.99
N GLU A 13 5.53 60.13 39.69
CA GLU A 13 6.26 61.30 39.20
C GLU A 13 5.37 62.55 39.08
N SER A 14 4.13 62.38 38.62
CA SER A 14 3.15 63.46 38.53
C SER A 14 2.72 63.96 39.92
N ASP A 15 2.48 63.06 40.87
CA ASP A 15 2.10 63.43 42.23
C ASP A 15 3.24 64.16 42.98
N LYS A 16 4.50 63.79 42.72
CA LYS A 16 5.68 64.50 43.25
C LYS A 16 5.82 65.90 42.69
N LEU A 17 5.57 66.09 41.39
CA LEU A 17 5.60 67.41 40.74
C LEU A 17 4.52 68.34 41.27
N ILE A 18 3.30 67.83 41.52
CA ILE A 18 2.18 68.62 42.08
C ILE A 18 2.48 69.05 43.52
N ALA A 19 3.03 68.16 44.36
CA ALA A 19 3.42 68.49 45.73
C ALA A 19 4.53 69.57 45.77
N GLN A 20 5.55 69.43 44.92
CA GLN A 20 6.68 70.37 44.83
C GLN A 20 6.24 71.79 44.45
N VAL A 21 5.36 71.93 43.45
CA VAL A 21 4.88 73.24 42.99
C VAL A 21 4.01 73.92 44.04
N THR A 22 3.20 73.16 44.78
CA THR A 22 2.33 73.69 45.84
C THR A 22 3.14 74.18 47.04
N GLU A 23 4.23 73.48 47.38
CA GLU A 23 5.15 73.85 48.47
C GLU A 23 5.97 75.12 48.15
N ASP A 24 6.45 75.25 46.92
CA ASP A 24 7.21 76.44 46.46
C ASP A 24 6.35 77.73 46.46
N LEU A 25 5.07 77.62 46.08
CA LEU A 25 4.13 78.75 46.08
C LEU A 25 3.81 79.25 47.50
N ASN A 26 3.60 78.34 48.45
CA ASN A 26 3.36 78.70 49.86
C ASN A 26 4.61 79.32 50.51
N THR A 27 5.80 78.79 50.19
CA THR A 27 7.06 79.28 50.74
C THR A 27 7.38 80.71 50.27
N ARG A 28 7.12 81.04 48.99
CA ARG A 28 7.27 82.40 48.47
C ARG A 28 6.33 83.41 49.12
N LYS A 29 5.07 83.06 49.36
CA LYS A 29 4.08 83.94 50.00
C LYS A 29 4.45 84.26 51.45
N ILE A 30 4.92 83.27 52.21
CA ILE A 30 5.37 83.45 53.60
C ILE A 30 6.61 84.38 53.68
N LEU A 31 7.54 84.26 52.73
CA LEU A 31 8.75 85.10 52.70
C LEU A 31 8.43 86.58 52.36
N GLN A 32 7.50 86.84 51.44
CA GLN A 32 7.06 88.21 51.12
C GLN A 32 6.36 88.90 52.31
N THR A 33 5.49 88.18 53.03
CA THR A 33 4.84 88.74 54.23
C THR A 33 5.85 89.04 55.34
N ARG A 34 6.84 88.16 55.51
CA ARG A 34 7.93 88.35 56.49
C ARG A 34 8.82 89.55 56.17
N GLU A 35 9.19 89.76 54.90
CA GLU A 35 9.96 90.94 54.46
C GLU A 35 9.21 92.25 54.70
N THR A 36 7.90 92.25 54.47
CA THR A 36 7.04 93.42 54.67
C THR A 36 6.97 93.82 56.15
N ILE A 37 6.87 92.85 57.07
CA ILE A 37 6.84 93.15 58.52
C ILE A 37 8.23 93.59 59.04
N MET A 38 9.31 92.98 58.53
CA MET A 38 10.69 93.40 58.82
C MET A 38 10.95 94.85 58.41
N THR A 39 10.47 95.28 57.25
CA THR A 39 10.67 96.65 56.76
C THR A 39 9.87 97.70 57.55
N PHE A 40 8.69 97.35 58.06
CA PHE A 40 7.85 98.27 58.84
C PHE A 40 8.24 98.38 60.33
N THR A 41 8.68 97.29 60.96
CA THR A 41 8.95 97.24 62.41
C THR A 41 10.44 97.16 62.76
N GLY A 42 11.31 96.92 61.79
CA GLY A 42 12.75 96.71 61.98
C GLY A 42 13.12 95.39 62.66
N ARG A 43 12.14 94.51 62.92
CA ARG A 43 12.34 93.18 63.53
C ARG A 43 11.47 92.13 62.82
N PRO A 44 11.91 90.88 62.70
CA PRO A 44 11.07 89.82 62.15
C PRO A 44 9.92 89.46 63.12
N PRO A 45 8.73 89.11 62.60
CA PRO A 45 7.61 88.66 63.44
C PRO A 45 8.02 87.39 64.21
N LYS A 46 7.71 87.33 65.51
CA LYS A 46 8.10 86.21 66.38
C LYS A 46 7.12 85.04 66.25
N ASP A 47 5.84 85.34 66.08
CA ASP A 47 4.75 84.41 65.88
C ASP A 47 3.53 85.14 65.26
N ALA A 48 2.43 84.40 65.05
CA ALA A 48 1.19 84.95 64.52
C ALA A 48 0.52 85.99 65.46
N SER A 49 0.79 85.93 66.77
CA SER A 49 0.25 86.90 67.74
C SER A 49 0.91 88.28 67.62
N HIS A 50 2.19 88.34 67.23
CA HIS A 50 2.89 89.60 66.97
C HIS A 50 2.29 90.38 65.79
N ILE A 51 1.60 89.71 64.85
CA ILE A 51 0.94 90.35 63.71
C ILE A 51 -0.39 91.02 64.14
N GLU A 52 -1.14 90.39 65.04
CA GLU A 52 -2.39 90.97 65.60
C GLU A 52 -2.11 92.13 66.60
N GLU A 53 -1.01 92.08 67.36
CA GLU A 53 -0.63 93.21 68.25
C GLU A 53 -0.27 94.49 67.47
N VAL A 54 0.39 94.37 66.32
CA VAL A 54 0.73 95.52 65.46
C VAL A 54 -0.53 96.13 64.84
N LYS A 55 -1.53 95.31 64.53
CA LYS A 55 -2.85 95.75 64.05
C LYS A 55 -3.62 96.53 65.11
N HIS A 56 -3.61 96.07 66.37
CA HIS A 56 -4.29 96.74 67.48
C HIS A 56 -3.64 98.08 67.90
N MET A 57 -2.32 98.19 67.77
CA MET A 57 -1.57 99.44 68.04
C MET A 57 -1.85 100.56 67.02
N ILE A 58 -2.22 100.18 65.78
CA ILE A 58 -2.59 101.12 64.71
C ILE A 58 -4.01 101.65 64.90
N GLU A 59 -4.87 100.90 65.61
CA GLU A 59 -6.28 101.25 65.83
C GLU A 59 -6.52 102.28 66.96
N THR A 60 -5.52 102.60 67.81
CA THR A 60 -5.74 103.34 69.09
C THR A 60 -5.08 104.74 69.25
N PHE A 61 -4.46 105.33 68.22
CA PHE A 61 -3.78 106.63 68.39
C PHE A 61 -4.65 107.87 68.03
N PRO A 62 -4.82 108.87 68.93
CA PRO A 62 -5.65 110.06 68.69
C PRO A 62 -4.86 111.22 68.02
N HIS A 63 -5.51 111.92 67.09
CA HIS A 63 -4.98 113.07 66.33
C HIS A 63 -5.39 114.43 66.93
N PRO A 64 -4.54 115.48 66.81
CA PRO A 64 -5.02 116.86 66.71
C PRO A 64 -4.66 117.55 65.37
N ASN A 65 -5.65 118.28 64.88
CA ASN A 65 -5.74 119.09 63.66
C ASN A 65 -4.91 120.38 63.66
N LEU A 66 -4.31 120.65 62.50
CA LEU A 66 -4.38 121.88 61.65
C LEU A 66 -3.96 123.26 62.21
N ASP A 67 -2.95 123.89 61.60
CA ASP A 67 -3.11 124.87 60.50
C ASP A 67 -1.82 125.69 60.24
N GLY A 68 -1.50 125.90 58.96
CA GLY A 68 -0.90 127.15 58.45
C GLY A 68 0.62 127.39 58.46
N VAL A 69 1.12 127.79 57.29
CA VAL A 69 2.28 128.70 57.02
C VAL A 69 3.67 128.09 56.73
N VAL A 70 3.87 127.63 55.49
CA VAL A 70 4.59 128.30 54.37
C VAL A 70 5.95 129.03 54.57
N HIS A 71 6.92 128.62 53.70
CA HIS A 71 8.13 129.27 53.16
C HIS A 71 9.35 129.47 54.09
N GLN A 72 10.61 129.46 53.64
CA GLN A 72 11.33 129.08 52.41
C GLN A 72 12.83 129.09 52.78
N GLN A 73 13.57 128.18 52.16
CA GLN A 73 14.95 128.26 51.64
C GLN A 73 15.89 129.39 52.09
N ASN A 74 17.12 129.02 52.50
CA ASN A 74 18.39 129.37 51.82
C ASN A 74 19.60 129.01 52.71
N THR A 75 20.41 128.02 52.32
CA THR A 75 21.71 128.11 51.59
C THR A 75 22.84 128.79 52.36
N GLY A 76 23.95 128.06 52.52
CA GLY A 76 25.30 128.63 52.41
C GLY A 76 26.26 128.27 53.53
N GLY A 77 27.43 127.73 53.16
CA GLY A 77 28.65 127.86 53.96
C GLY A 77 29.26 126.55 54.44
N THR A 78 30.23 126.05 53.67
CA THR A 78 31.11 124.91 53.96
C THR A 78 32.13 125.18 55.06
N VAL A 79 32.41 124.16 55.90
CA VAL A 79 33.69 123.91 56.58
C VAL A 79 34.00 122.39 56.49
N PRO A 80 35.27 121.94 56.31
CA PRO A 80 35.63 120.56 55.94
C PRO A 80 35.10 119.45 56.87
N VAL A 81 34.76 118.30 56.28
CA VAL A 81 33.97 117.21 56.91
C VAL A 81 34.83 116.18 57.67
N ASP A 82 36.17 116.27 57.65
CA ASP A 82 37.04 115.19 58.14
C ASP A 82 37.83 115.51 59.43
N SER A 83 37.23 116.24 60.37
CA SER A 83 37.79 116.38 61.72
C SER A 83 36.73 116.03 62.76
N ASP A 84 37.08 115.07 63.61
CA ASP A 84 36.30 114.54 64.73
C ASP A 84 35.62 115.71 65.48
N ILE A 85 34.29 115.63 65.73
CA ILE A 85 33.48 116.74 66.27
C ILE A 85 34.12 117.34 67.53
N TRP A 86 34.79 116.49 68.30
CA TRP A 86 35.48 116.82 69.54
C TRP A 86 36.61 117.83 69.34
N GLU A 87 37.40 117.72 68.28
CA GLU A 87 38.50 118.67 68.00
C GLU A 87 38.01 120.06 67.61
N ARG A 88 36.72 120.21 67.30
CA ARG A 88 36.10 121.48 66.93
C ARG A 88 35.61 122.28 68.14
N LEU A 89 35.57 121.70 69.33
CA LEU A 89 35.18 122.37 70.57
C LEU A 89 36.36 123.21 71.10
N SER A 90 36.10 124.48 71.41
CA SER A 90 37.17 125.49 71.59
C SER A 90 38.11 125.21 72.77
N ASP A 91 37.64 124.51 73.80
CA ASP A 91 38.38 124.13 75.00
C ASP A 91 38.83 122.66 75.03
N TRP A 92 38.53 121.87 73.98
CA TRP A 92 38.76 120.41 73.98
C TRP A 92 40.20 120.03 74.33
N ARG A 93 41.19 120.71 73.72
CA ARG A 93 42.63 120.46 73.93
C ARG A 93 43.14 120.92 75.29
N SER A 94 42.36 121.70 76.04
CA SER A 94 42.71 122.20 77.37
C SER A 94 42.15 121.34 78.51
N LEU A 95 41.31 120.35 78.20
CA LEU A 95 40.75 119.40 79.16
C LEU A 95 41.72 118.25 79.45
N THR A 96 41.63 117.67 80.66
CA THR A 96 42.34 116.43 81.01
C THR A 96 41.75 115.24 80.25
N GLN A 97 42.53 114.16 80.07
CA GLN A 97 42.08 112.97 79.35
C GLN A 97 40.78 112.39 79.92
N GLU A 98 40.65 112.36 81.26
CA GLU A 98 39.46 111.87 81.96
C GLU A 98 38.21 112.72 81.64
N GLN A 99 38.36 114.05 81.57
CA GLN A 99 37.26 114.96 81.20
C GLN A 99 36.86 114.87 79.72
N GLN A 100 37.80 114.55 78.84
CA GLN A 100 37.52 114.32 77.42
C GLN A 100 36.70 113.04 77.25
N ASP A 101 37.10 111.95 77.91
CA ASP A 101 36.42 110.66 77.80
C ASP A 101 35.00 110.73 78.38
N GLU A 102 34.80 111.40 79.52
CA GLU A 102 33.47 111.59 80.12
C GLU A 102 32.51 112.38 79.21
N ASN A 103 32.99 113.46 78.57
CA ASN A 103 32.15 114.25 77.66
C ASN A 103 31.81 113.49 76.38
N LYS A 104 32.77 112.73 75.82
CA LYS A 104 32.56 111.84 74.68
C LYS A 104 31.52 110.78 74.99
N GLU A 105 31.67 110.09 76.11
CA GLU A 105 30.76 109.04 76.56
C GLU A 105 29.36 109.60 76.80
N PHE A 106 29.22 110.72 77.50
CA PHE A 106 27.91 111.33 77.78
C PHE A 106 27.11 111.65 76.51
N LEU A 107 27.78 112.18 75.48
CA LEU A 107 27.13 112.64 74.26
C LEU A 107 26.83 111.49 73.29
N LEU A 108 27.77 110.56 73.10
CA LEU A 108 27.57 109.39 72.25
C LEU A 108 26.59 108.37 72.82
N THR A 109 26.40 108.36 74.14
CA THR A 109 25.36 107.52 74.77
C THR A 109 23.94 107.98 74.39
N ARG A 110 23.76 109.25 74.03
CA ARG A 110 22.43 109.85 73.79
C ARG A 110 22.12 110.22 72.35
N PHE A 111 23.14 110.49 71.53
CA PHE A 111 22.97 110.99 70.18
C PHE A 111 23.90 110.25 69.22
N SER A 112 23.43 109.95 68.00
CA SER A 112 24.31 109.42 66.95
C SER A 112 25.31 110.49 66.52
N VAL A 113 26.43 110.08 65.92
CA VAL A 113 27.44 111.00 65.39
C VAL A 113 26.82 111.95 64.34
N GLU A 114 25.87 111.47 63.53
CA GLU A 114 25.19 112.30 62.53
C GLU A 114 24.30 113.37 63.18
N ASP A 115 23.60 113.04 64.27
CA ASP A 115 22.77 113.98 65.04
C ASP A 115 23.63 115.02 65.77
N LEU A 116 24.76 114.61 66.34
CA LEU A 116 25.75 115.52 66.92
C LEU A 116 26.26 116.49 65.84
N GLN A 117 26.63 115.99 64.66
CA GLN A 117 27.11 116.82 63.54
C GLN A 117 26.07 117.87 63.15
N LEU A 118 24.80 117.45 62.98
CA LEU A 118 23.71 118.34 62.59
C LEU A 118 23.40 119.39 63.66
N ALA A 119 23.46 119.02 64.94
CA ALA A 119 23.30 119.96 66.04
C ALA A 119 24.47 120.96 66.12
N TRP A 120 25.70 120.52 65.81
CA TRP A 120 26.88 121.39 65.74
C TRP A 120 26.74 122.44 64.64
N ASP A 121 26.35 122.02 63.43
CA ASP A 121 26.12 122.93 62.32
C ASP A 121 25.05 123.98 62.68
N GLN A 122 23.97 123.56 63.34
CA GLN A 122 22.92 124.48 63.79
C GLN A 122 23.38 125.44 64.89
N TYR A 123 24.22 124.99 65.83
CA TYR A 123 24.80 125.88 66.84
C TYR A 123 25.65 126.97 66.18
N PHE A 124 26.53 126.56 65.26
CA PHE A 124 27.42 127.48 64.55
C PHE A 124 26.64 128.51 63.73
N VAL A 125 25.60 128.08 63.02
CA VAL A 125 24.70 128.97 62.28
C VAL A 125 23.94 129.94 63.21
N GLN A 126 23.52 129.49 64.41
CA GLN A 126 22.78 130.35 65.34
C GLN A 126 23.64 131.35 66.12
N LYS A 127 24.85 130.96 66.51
CA LYS A 127 25.68 131.74 67.46
C LYS A 127 26.89 132.40 66.81
N GLY A 128 27.34 131.94 65.64
CA GLY A 128 28.47 132.51 64.91
C GLY A 128 29.84 132.32 65.59
N GLU A 129 29.91 131.54 66.67
CA GLU A 129 31.12 131.28 67.46
C GLU A 129 31.27 129.78 67.72
N LEU A 130 32.51 129.33 67.95
CA LEU A 130 32.81 127.93 68.28
C LEU A 130 32.44 127.63 69.73
N PRO A 131 31.51 126.70 70.01
CA PRO A 131 31.13 126.36 71.37
C PRO A 131 32.30 125.72 72.13
N ASN A 132 32.38 126.03 73.42
CA ASN A 132 33.12 125.18 74.35
C ASN A 132 32.31 123.92 74.71
N CYS A 133 32.93 122.92 75.32
CA CYS A 133 32.30 121.62 75.62
C CYS A 133 31.01 121.77 76.43
N SER A 134 31.00 122.66 77.43
CA SER A 134 29.82 122.90 78.27
C SER A 134 28.68 123.56 77.50
N GLN A 135 28.98 124.55 76.64
CA GLN A 135 28.00 125.26 75.82
C GLN A 135 27.33 124.31 74.82
N TYR A 136 28.13 123.47 74.16
CA TYR A 136 27.61 122.48 73.20
C TYR A 136 26.72 121.43 73.88
N ARG A 137 27.14 120.94 75.06
CA ARG A 137 26.35 120.00 75.87
C ARG A 137 24.99 120.58 76.30
N ILE A 138 24.95 121.86 76.67
CA ILE A 138 23.69 122.54 77.03
C ILE A 138 22.78 122.69 75.81
N PHE A 139 23.35 123.07 74.65
CA PHE A 139 22.58 123.25 73.43
C PHE A 139 21.93 121.95 72.96
N ILE A 140 22.71 120.87 72.90
CA ILE A 140 22.23 119.61 72.34
C ILE A 140 21.18 118.90 73.20
N ASN A 141 21.25 119.07 74.53
CA ASN A 141 20.19 118.60 75.42
C ASN A 141 18.83 119.28 75.15
N ASN A 142 18.81 120.44 74.49
CA ASN A 142 17.60 121.18 74.14
C ASN A 142 17.24 121.08 72.65
N TRP A 143 17.99 120.30 71.87
CA TRP A 143 17.82 120.18 70.41
C TRP A 143 16.77 119.12 70.03
N ARG A 144 15.93 119.37 68.99
CA ARG A 144 14.69 118.58 68.73
C ARG A 144 14.54 117.87 67.36
N GLY A 145 15.54 117.88 66.45
CA GLY A 145 15.53 117.08 65.19
C GLY A 145 14.39 117.35 64.15
N ASN A 146 14.44 116.72 62.95
CA ASN A 146 13.58 117.05 61.77
C ASN A 146 12.85 115.81 61.15
N LYS A 147 11.53 115.85 60.86
CA LYS A 147 10.62 114.67 60.62
C LYS A 147 9.77 114.65 59.30
N THR A 148 10.31 114.54 58.07
CA THR A 148 9.46 114.79 56.86
C THR A 148 9.64 113.95 55.57
N LYS A 149 9.96 112.63 55.57
CA LYS A 149 10.15 111.88 54.28
C LYS A 149 9.45 110.53 54.01
N ARG A 150 8.53 109.99 54.84
CA ARG A 150 8.02 108.60 54.66
C ARG A 150 6.50 108.39 54.40
N ARG A 151 5.64 109.39 54.16
CA ARG A 151 4.16 109.16 54.16
C ARG A 151 3.33 109.87 53.06
N THR A 152 3.49 109.53 51.78
CA THR A 152 2.48 109.93 50.76
C THR A 152 2.34 108.90 49.62
N GLN A 153 1.71 107.76 49.92
CA GLN A 153 0.79 107.09 48.97
C GLN A 153 -0.62 107.23 49.57
N SER A 154 -1.62 107.62 48.77
CA SER A 154 -2.94 107.93 49.33
C SER A 154 -3.73 106.64 49.61
N LEU A 155 -4.52 106.62 50.68
CA LEU A 155 -5.33 105.47 51.08
C LEU A 155 -6.24 104.94 49.95
N ALA A 156 -6.73 105.83 49.09
CA ALA A 156 -7.58 105.49 47.95
C ALA A 156 -6.85 104.75 46.81
N GLU A 157 -5.53 104.87 46.72
CA GLU A 157 -4.71 104.11 45.76
C GLU A 157 -4.46 102.68 46.27
N MET A 158 -4.24 102.53 47.58
CA MET A 158 -4.12 101.21 48.20
C MET A 158 -5.43 100.42 48.13
N MET A 159 -6.59 101.05 48.35
CA MET A 159 -7.89 100.38 48.22
C MET A 159 -8.16 99.89 46.79
N ARG A 160 -7.87 100.71 45.76
CA ARG A 160 -8.02 100.29 44.35
C ARG A 160 -7.08 99.15 43.96
N ALA A 161 -5.87 99.11 44.53
CA ALA A 161 -4.93 98.02 44.29
C ALA A 161 -5.39 96.70 44.95
N LEU A 162 -6.05 96.78 46.11
CA LEU A 162 -6.63 95.62 46.80
C LEU A 162 -7.86 95.07 46.06
N GLU A 163 -8.78 95.92 45.61
CA GLU A 163 -9.94 95.48 44.82
C GLU A 163 -9.52 94.75 43.54
N LYS A 164 -8.51 95.29 42.83
CA LYS A 164 -7.94 94.62 41.65
C LYS A 164 -7.33 93.25 42.00
N LYS A 165 -6.67 93.14 43.16
CA LYS A 165 -6.09 91.87 43.61
C LYS A 165 -7.17 90.86 44.00
N ASP A 166 -8.27 91.30 44.58
CA ASP A 166 -9.41 90.44 44.86
C ASP A 166 -10.03 89.91 43.56
N ASP A 167 -10.22 90.74 42.53
CA ASP A 167 -10.71 90.31 41.21
C ASP A 167 -9.76 89.29 40.54
N GLU A 168 -8.44 89.52 40.61
CA GLU A 168 -7.42 88.57 40.12
C GLU A 168 -7.52 87.23 40.87
N ILE A 169 -7.75 87.24 42.19
CA ILE A 169 -7.92 86.02 42.99
C ILE A 169 -9.20 85.26 42.62
N TYR A 170 -10.30 85.97 42.33
CA TYR A 170 -11.54 85.33 41.87
C TYR A 170 -11.35 84.67 40.50
N GLN A 171 -10.69 85.34 39.56
CA GLN A 171 -10.38 84.77 38.24
C GLN A 171 -9.47 83.54 38.36
N GLU A 172 -8.40 83.61 39.16
CA GLU A 172 -7.51 82.47 39.41
C GLU A 172 -8.26 81.27 40.02
N ARG A 173 -9.23 81.50 40.91
CA ARG A 173 -10.04 80.44 41.50
C ARG A 173 -10.92 79.75 40.45
N ASP A 174 -11.57 80.52 39.58
CA ASP A 174 -12.41 79.97 38.52
C ASP A 174 -11.58 79.16 37.50
N GLU A 175 -10.38 79.64 37.14
CA GLU A 175 -9.44 78.90 36.31
C GLU A 175 -8.96 77.59 36.95
N GLN A 176 -8.66 77.61 38.26
CA GLN A 176 -8.30 76.40 39.00
C GLN A 176 -9.44 75.38 39.04
N GLN A 177 -10.69 75.83 39.21
CA GLN A 177 -11.86 74.95 39.17
C GLN A 177 -12.07 74.34 37.78
N LEU A 178 -11.87 75.13 36.72
CA LEU A 178 -11.95 74.63 35.34
C LEU A 178 -10.84 73.60 35.07
N LEU A 179 -9.60 73.88 35.47
CA LEU A 179 -8.48 72.96 35.31
C LEU A 179 -8.69 71.65 36.09
N HIS A 180 -9.22 71.75 37.31
CA HIS A 180 -9.57 70.58 38.10
C HIS A 180 -10.62 69.71 37.41
N SER A 181 -11.69 70.33 36.89
CA SER A 181 -12.74 69.63 36.14
C SER A 181 -12.21 68.96 34.86
N GLN A 182 -11.28 69.62 34.15
CA GLN A 182 -10.61 69.04 32.98
C GLN A 182 -9.74 67.84 33.36
N LEU A 183 -9.00 67.92 34.47
CA LEU A 183 -8.18 66.82 34.97
C LEU A 183 -9.03 65.60 35.35
N GLU A 184 -10.18 65.82 36.01
CA GLU A 184 -11.14 64.74 36.31
C GLU A 184 -11.66 64.06 35.05
N LEU A 185 -11.99 64.83 34.01
CA LEU A 185 -12.42 64.28 32.72
C LEU A 185 -11.31 63.44 32.07
N VAL A 186 -10.08 63.95 32.05
CA VAL A 186 -8.91 63.23 31.52
C VAL A 186 -8.69 61.94 32.31
N ASN A 187 -8.75 61.98 33.63
CA ASN A 187 -8.64 60.79 34.48
C ASN A 187 -9.76 59.78 34.21
N HIS A 188 -10.99 60.24 34.02
CA HIS A 188 -12.12 59.37 33.69
C HIS A 188 -11.91 58.67 32.33
N ILE A 189 -11.48 59.42 31.31
CA ILE A 189 -11.16 58.88 29.98
C ILE A 189 -10.00 57.88 30.06
N TYR A 190 -8.92 58.25 30.75
CA TYR A 190 -7.74 57.40 30.93
C TYR A 190 -8.11 56.08 31.63
N ASN A 191 -8.85 56.14 32.74
CA ASN A 191 -9.30 54.95 33.45
C ASN A 191 -10.27 54.09 32.60
N GLY A 192 -11.11 54.73 31.78
CA GLY A 192 -11.96 54.04 30.82
C GLY A 192 -11.17 53.31 29.74
N GLN A 193 -10.11 53.93 29.21
CA GLN A 193 -9.19 53.31 28.26
C GLN A 193 -8.40 52.17 28.89
N LEU A 194 -7.90 52.36 30.11
CA LEU A 194 -7.15 51.33 30.85
C LEU A 194 -7.99 50.05 31.03
N ARG A 195 -9.26 50.18 31.43
CA ARG A 195 -10.18 49.03 31.53
C ARG A 195 -10.36 48.32 30.20
N ARG A 196 -10.57 49.05 29.09
CA ARG A 196 -10.69 48.43 27.77
C ARG A 196 -9.44 47.68 27.34
N VAL A 197 -8.25 48.20 27.68
CA VAL A 197 -6.99 47.50 27.40
C VAL A 197 -6.92 46.20 28.20
N GLN A 198 -7.31 46.22 29.48
CA GLN A 198 -7.35 45.02 30.32
C GLN A 198 -8.34 43.97 29.79
N ASP A 199 -9.54 44.40 29.38
CA ASP A 199 -10.54 43.51 28.79
C ASP A 199 -10.00 42.87 27.50
N LEU A 200 -9.34 43.66 26.63
CA LEU A 200 -8.72 43.17 25.40
C LEU A 200 -7.52 42.24 25.66
N GLU A 201 -6.74 42.48 26.71
CA GLU A 201 -5.66 41.58 27.13
C GLU A 201 -6.23 40.23 27.57
N GLN A 202 -7.31 40.23 28.36
CA GLN A 202 -8.00 39.01 28.77
C GLN A 202 -8.57 38.24 27.58
N ASP A 203 -9.23 38.93 26.64
CA ASP A 203 -9.73 38.31 25.40
C ASP A 203 -8.58 37.70 24.57
N ASN A 204 -7.43 38.39 24.49
CA ASN A 204 -6.26 37.86 23.78
C ASN A 204 -5.68 36.60 24.44
N ASP A 205 -5.69 36.52 25.77
CA ASP A 205 -5.23 35.32 26.47
C ASP A 205 -6.19 34.14 26.24
N ILE A 206 -7.50 34.37 26.25
CA ILE A 206 -8.50 33.35 25.87
C ILE A 206 -8.28 32.88 24.43
N LEU A 207 -8.00 33.80 23.50
CA LEU A 207 -7.72 33.45 22.11
C LEU A 207 -6.43 32.64 21.97
N ARG A 208 -5.38 32.94 22.75
CA ARG A 208 -4.15 32.14 22.78
C ARG A 208 -4.40 30.72 23.27
N ASP A 209 -5.18 30.56 24.33
CA ASP A 209 -5.54 29.23 24.86
C ASP A 209 -6.33 28.42 23.84
N ASN A 210 -7.30 29.05 23.17
CA ASN A 210 -8.07 28.43 22.09
C ASN A 210 -7.17 28.01 20.91
N ILE A 211 -6.21 28.85 20.53
CA ILE A 211 -5.23 28.51 19.49
C ILE A 211 -4.40 27.30 19.91
N HIS A 212 -3.87 27.28 21.12
CA HIS A 212 -3.10 26.14 21.62
C HIS A 212 -3.92 24.84 21.69
N GLN A 213 -5.19 24.92 22.08
CA GLN A 213 -6.07 23.75 22.04
C GLN A 213 -6.26 23.24 20.60
N LEU A 214 -6.51 24.14 19.64
CA LEU A 214 -6.67 23.78 18.24
C LEU A 214 -5.38 23.20 17.64
N GLU A 215 -4.21 23.75 18.00
CA GLU A 215 -2.91 23.21 17.60
C GLU A 215 -2.73 21.77 18.08
N ASN A 216 -3.03 21.49 19.34
CA ASN A 216 -2.97 20.14 19.90
C ASN A 216 -3.96 19.17 19.20
N GLU A 217 -5.18 19.63 18.90
CA GLU A 217 -6.16 18.82 18.16
C GLU A 217 -5.70 18.51 16.72
N VAL A 218 -5.06 19.47 16.05
CA VAL A 218 -4.50 19.28 14.71
C VAL A 218 -3.34 18.29 14.74
N GLU A 219 -2.46 18.39 15.74
CA GLU A 219 -1.35 17.45 15.93
C GLU A 219 -1.87 16.03 16.15
N GLN A 220 -2.83 15.84 17.07
CA GLN A 220 -3.43 14.52 17.31
C GLN A 220 -4.10 13.94 16.07
N LYS A 221 -4.87 14.75 15.33
CA LYS A 221 -5.51 14.31 14.08
C LYS A 221 -4.48 13.95 13.00
N SER A 222 -3.35 14.65 12.96
CA SER A 222 -2.24 14.34 12.05
C SER A 222 -1.64 12.96 12.35
N GLU A 223 -1.45 12.64 13.63
CA GLU A 223 -1.00 11.31 14.07
C GLU A 223 -2.01 10.20 13.70
N ASP A 224 -3.30 10.43 13.94
CA ASP A 224 -4.36 9.49 13.59
C ASP A 224 -4.39 9.23 12.07
N ILE A 225 -4.25 10.28 11.26
CA ILE A 225 -4.17 10.17 9.79
C ILE A 225 -2.95 9.34 9.38
N ASN A 226 -1.80 9.54 10.01
CA ASN A 226 -0.59 8.77 9.72
C ASN A 226 -0.80 7.28 10.08
N HIS A 227 -1.42 6.98 11.21
CA HIS A 227 -1.73 5.60 11.60
C HIS A 227 -2.70 4.92 10.62
N ILE A 228 -3.75 5.62 10.20
CA ILE A 228 -4.69 5.13 9.18
C ILE A 228 -3.98 4.86 7.84
N ARG A 229 -3.04 5.73 7.45
CA ARG A 229 -2.24 5.55 6.23
C ARG A 229 -1.40 4.28 6.31
N GLU A 230 -0.71 4.04 7.42
CA GLU A 230 0.09 2.82 7.63
C GLU A 230 -0.76 1.54 7.55
N ILE A 231 -1.92 1.53 8.21
CA ILE A 231 -2.87 0.41 8.14
C ILE A 231 -3.32 0.18 6.70
N THR A 232 -3.68 1.25 5.99
CA THR A 232 -4.15 1.18 4.60
C THR A 232 -3.07 0.63 3.67
N GLU A 233 -1.81 1.02 3.86
CA GLU A 233 -0.68 0.48 3.11
C GLU A 233 -0.45 -1.01 3.35
N VAL A 234 -0.50 -1.44 4.62
CA VAL A 234 -0.38 -2.87 4.98
C VAL A 234 -1.52 -3.67 4.35
N GLN A 235 -2.76 -3.19 4.44
CA GLN A 235 -3.91 -3.81 3.81
C GLN A 235 -3.78 -3.86 2.29
N GLY A 236 -3.31 -2.77 1.66
CA GLY A 236 -3.02 -2.72 0.23
C GLY A 236 -2.00 -3.77 -0.20
N ARG A 237 -0.92 -3.96 0.58
CA ARG A 237 0.05 -5.04 0.36
C ARG A 237 -0.59 -6.42 0.51
N HIS A 238 -1.43 -6.63 1.52
CA HIS A 238 -2.12 -7.92 1.72
C HIS A 238 -3.07 -8.25 0.56
N VAL A 239 -3.87 -7.28 0.11
CA VAL A 239 -4.75 -7.42 -1.07
C VAL A 239 -3.95 -7.74 -2.32
N TYR A 240 -2.80 -7.08 -2.53
CA TYR A 240 -1.91 -7.37 -3.65
C TYR A 240 -1.40 -8.82 -3.63
N GLN A 241 -0.96 -9.32 -2.46
CA GLN A 241 -0.51 -10.71 -2.33
C GLN A 241 -1.65 -11.70 -2.59
N LEU A 242 -2.82 -11.48 -2.02
CA LEU A 242 -4.00 -12.31 -2.27
C LEU A 242 -4.35 -12.35 -3.77
N ARG A 243 -4.33 -11.21 -4.45
CA ARG A 243 -4.61 -11.13 -5.89
C ARG A 243 -3.60 -11.94 -6.69
N ARG A 244 -2.31 -11.87 -6.34
CA ARG A 244 -1.26 -12.69 -6.98
C ARG A 244 -1.50 -14.18 -6.77
N THR A 245 -1.86 -14.59 -5.56
CA THR A 245 -2.19 -15.99 -5.25
C THR A 245 -3.41 -16.47 -6.03
N ILE A 246 -4.47 -15.66 -6.11
CA ILE A 246 -5.66 -15.96 -6.91
C ILE A 246 -5.27 -16.16 -8.38
N THR A 247 -4.51 -15.25 -8.98
CA THR A 247 -4.06 -15.38 -10.37
C THR A 247 -3.22 -16.64 -10.60
N GLN A 248 -2.37 -17.01 -9.64
CA GLN A 248 -1.61 -18.26 -9.72
C GLN A 248 -2.52 -19.49 -9.66
N LYS A 249 -3.55 -19.47 -8.79
CA LYS A 249 -4.53 -20.55 -8.67
C LYS A 249 -5.41 -20.67 -9.91
N ASP A 250 -5.84 -19.57 -10.48
CA ASP A 250 -6.61 -19.56 -11.75
C ASP A 250 -5.80 -20.20 -12.88
N ARG A 251 -4.49 -19.93 -12.95
CA ARG A 251 -3.60 -20.59 -13.92
C ARG A 251 -3.53 -22.10 -13.69
N GLN A 252 -3.36 -22.53 -12.44
CA GLN A 252 -3.35 -23.96 -12.09
C GLN A 252 -4.67 -24.65 -12.50
N ILE A 253 -5.81 -24.00 -12.27
CA ILE A 253 -7.13 -24.51 -12.67
C ILE A 253 -7.20 -24.63 -14.20
N CYS A 254 -6.75 -23.61 -14.96
CA CYS A 254 -6.72 -23.67 -16.42
C CYS A 254 -5.87 -24.84 -16.96
N ASP A 255 -4.69 -25.06 -16.37
CA ASP A 255 -3.82 -26.18 -16.74
C ASP A 255 -4.49 -27.53 -16.45
N GLN A 256 -5.12 -27.67 -15.28
CA GLN A 256 -5.86 -28.89 -14.90
C GLN A 256 -7.09 -29.14 -15.80
N CYS A 257 -7.85 -28.09 -16.13
CA CYS A 257 -8.98 -28.19 -17.05
C CYS A 257 -8.54 -28.63 -18.46
N SER A 258 -7.35 -28.22 -18.90
CA SER A 258 -6.78 -28.65 -20.19
C SER A 258 -6.43 -30.13 -20.15
N GLN A 259 -5.74 -30.58 -19.09
CA GLN A 259 -5.43 -32.01 -18.89
C GLN A 259 -6.68 -32.90 -18.83
N LEU A 260 -7.74 -32.44 -18.17
CA LEU A 260 -9.01 -33.18 -18.12
C LEU A 260 -9.65 -33.33 -19.50
N ARG A 261 -9.56 -32.32 -20.36
CA ARG A 261 -10.06 -32.38 -21.74
C ARG A 261 -9.31 -33.43 -22.55
N ASP A 262 -7.98 -33.43 -22.49
CA ASP A 262 -7.15 -34.43 -23.18
C ASP A 262 -7.48 -35.86 -22.72
N LEU A 263 -7.73 -36.05 -21.43
CA LEU A 263 -8.16 -37.35 -20.87
C LEU A 263 -9.56 -37.76 -21.36
N GLU A 264 -10.47 -36.80 -21.56
CA GLU A 264 -11.81 -37.08 -22.08
C GLU A 264 -11.77 -37.47 -23.56
N ASP A 265 -10.94 -36.79 -24.35
CA ASP A 265 -10.71 -37.12 -25.76
C ASP A 265 -10.12 -38.53 -25.90
N THR A 266 -9.06 -38.85 -25.14
CA THR A 266 -8.45 -40.19 -25.15
C THR A 266 -9.43 -41.27 -24.70
N LYS A 267 -10.28 -41.00 -23.70
CA LYS A 267 -11.37 -41.90 -23.31
C LYS A 267 -12.36 -42.13 -24.48
N GLY A 268 -12.68 -41.09 -25.25
CA GLY A 268 -13.49 -41.19 -26.45
C GLY A 268 -12.86 -42.07 -27.54
N GLU A 269 -11.55 -41.94 -27.75
CA GLU A 269 -10.79 -42.79 -28.67
C GLU A 269 -10.82 -44.26 -28.23
N TYR A 270 -10.54 -44.55 -26.94
CA TYR A 270 -10.65 -45.90 -26.39
C TYR A 270 -12.05 -46.47 -26.55
N GLY A 271 -13.10 -45.68 -26.32
CA GLY A 271 -14.49 -46.09 -26.56
C GLY A 271 -14.74 -46.51 -28.01
N SER A 272 -14.17 -45.77 -28.97
CA SER A 272 -14.25 -46.10 -30.40
C SER A 272 -13.50 -47.37 -30.76
N VAL A 273 -12.30 -47.58 -30.20
CA VAL A 273 -11.51 -48.81 -30.35
C VAL A 273 -12.29 -50.02 -29.82
N ILE A 274 -12.87 -49.91 -28.62
CA ILE A 274 -13.69 -50.98 -28.02
C ILE A 274 -14.89 -51.31 -28.92
N LYS A 275 -15.56 -50.30 -29.48
CA LYS A 275 -16.70 -50.51 -30.40
C LYS A 275 -16.26 -51.27 -31.67
N ARG A 276 -15.12 -50.92 -32.25
CA ARG A 276 -14.54 -51.61 -33.42
C ARG A 276 -14.16 -53.05 -33.10
N GLN A 277 -13.47 -53.28 -31.99
CA GLN A 277 -13.09 -54.63 -31.55
C GLN A 277 -14.31 -55.51 -31.31
N LYS A 278 -15.39 -54.97 -30.70
CA LYS A 278 -16.65 -55.70 -30.53
C LYS A 278 -17.26 -56.14 -31.86
N LEU A 279 -17.24 -55.28 -32.89
CA LEU A 279 -17.71 -55.62 -34.24
C LEU A 279 -16.85 -56.72 -34.85
N MET A 280 -15.52 -56.59 -34.80
CA MET A 280 -14.60 -57.61 -35.32
C MET A 280 -14.80 -58.97 -34.65
N ILE A 281 -15.00 -59.00 -33.33
CA ILE A 281 -15.28 -60.26 -32.61
C ILE A 281 -16.59 -60.89 -33.10
N LYS A 282 -17.63 -60.08 -33.35
CA LYS A 282 -18.90 -60.57 -33.89
C LYS A 282 -18.71 -61.17 -35.28
N GLU A 283 -18.03 -60.47 -36.18
CA GLU A 283 -17.72 -60.96 -37.54
C GLU A 283 -16.91 -62.26 -37.49
N LYS A 284 -15.86 -62.32 -36.67
CA LYS A 284 -15.05 -63.53 -36.51
C LYS A 284 -15.84 -64.69 -35.91
N LYS A 285 -16.78 -64.42 -35.01
CA LYS A 285 -17.68 -65.45 -34.47
C LYS A 285 -18.59 -66.01 -35.57
N ASP A 286 -19.13 -65.16 -36.42
CA ASP A 286 -19.98 -65.57 -37.54
C ASP A 286 -19.18 -66.36 -38.58
N GLU A 287 -17.93 -65.97 -38.88
CA GLU A 287 -17.00 -66.73 -39.73
C GLU A 287 -16.73 -68.13 -39.18
N VAL A 288 -16.41 -68.25 -37.88
CA VAL A 288 -16.16 -69.56 -37.24
C VAL A 288 -17.39 -70.45 -37.32
N LYS A 289 -18.59 -69.89 -37.14
CA LYS A 289 -19.84 -70.64 -37.27
C LYS A 289 -20.03 -71.16 -38.69
N ALA A 290 -19.73 -70.36 -39.71
CA ALA A 290 -19.78 -70.77 -41.11
C ALA A 290 -18.77 -71.88 -41.41
N GLN A 291 -17.52 -71.74 -40.98
CA GLN A 291 -16.48 -72.77 -41.14
C GLN A 291 -16.86 -74.09 -40.48
N SER A 292 -17.44 -74.05 -39.27
CA SER A 292 -17.94 -75.24 -38.58
C SER A 292 -19.03 -75.95 -39.40
N ALA A 293 -19.94 -75.21 -40.04
CA ALA A 293 -20.96 -75.81 -40.90
C ALA A 293 -20.34 -76.50 -42.12
N THR A 294 -19.36 -75.86 -42.78
CA THR A 294 -18.62 -76.45 -43.91
C THR A 294 -17.87 -77.71 -43.52
N ILE A 295 -17.21 -77.74 -42.36
CA ILE A 295 -16.52 -78.94 -41.86
C ILE A 295 -17.50 -80.09 -41.66
N ASN A 296 -18.68 -79.81 -41.09
CA ASN A 296 -19.71 -80.84 -40.89
C ASN A 296 -20.19 -81.41 -42.23
N GLU A 297 -20.42 -80.56 -43.23
CA GLU A 297 -20.82 -80.98 -44.58
C GLU A 297 -19.73 -81.83 -45.26
N GLN A 298 -18.46 -81.40 -45.17
CA GLN A 298 -17.31 -82.18 -45.63
C GLN A 298 -17.21 -83.54 -44.93
N SER A 299 -17.47 -83.59 -43.62
CA SER A 299 -17.47 -84.87 -42.88
C SER A 299 -18.55 -85.82 -43.37
N ALA A 300 -19.74 -85.31 -43.71
CA ALA A 300 -20.82 -86.10 -44.26
C ALA A 300 -20.46 -86.66 -45.64
N THR A 301 -19.82 -85.84 -46.49
CA THR A 301 -19.35 -86.29 -47.81
C THR A 301 -18.24 -87.35 -47.70
N ILE A 302 -17.31 -87.19 -46.76
CA ILE A 302 -16.28 -88.21 -46.49
C ILE A 302 -16.94 -89.53 -46.06
N ASN A 303 -17.93 -89.48 -45.18
CA ASN A 303 -18.67 -90.67 -44.75
C ASN A 303 -19.36 -91.36 -45.93
N GLU A 304 -20.03 -90.60 -46.83
CA GLU A 304 -20.62 -91.16 -48.05
C GLU A 304 -19.58 -91.81 -48.98
N ILE A 305 -18.41 -91.17 -49.15
CA ILE A 305 -17.32 -91.74 -49.95
C ILE A 305 -16.81 -93.03 -49.32
N ASN A 306 -16.64 -93.08 -47.99
CA ASN A 306 -16.21 -94.28 -47.29
C ASN A 306 -17.20 -95.44 -47.49
N VAL A 307 -18.51 -95.19 -47.39
CA VAL A 307 -19.54 -96.20 -47.68
C VAL A 307 -19.44 -96.69 -49.12
N LYS A 308 -19.30 -95.78 -50.10
CA LYS A 308 -19.12 -96.18 -51.51
C LYS A 308 -17.85 -97.01 -51.74
N ASN A 309 -16.76 -96.68 -51.05
CA ASN A 309 -15.52 -97.45 -51.14
C ASN A 309 -15.67 -98.86 -50.53
N GLU A 310 -16.41 -99.00 -49.42
CA GLU A 310 -16.75 -100.30 -48.83
C GLU A 310 -17.60 -101.13 -49.79
N GLU A 311 -18.62 -100.54 -50.43
CA GLU A 311 -19.45 -101.19 -51.46
C GLU A 311 -18.62 -101.64 -52.67
N GLN A 312 -17.73 -100.77 -53.16
CA GLN A 312 -16.79 -101.12 -54.24
C GLN A 312 -15.87 -102.26 -53.85
N SER A 313 -15.32 -102.24 -52.62
CA SER A 313 -14.48 -103.33 -52.12
C SER A 313 -15.24 -104.65 -52.02
N ALA A 314 -16.50 -104.63 -51.57
CA ALA A 314 -17.37 -105.81 -51.56
C ALA A 314 -17.62 -106.35 -52.98
N THR A 315 -17.87 -105.45 -53.94
CA THR A 315 -18.05 -105.80 -55.36
C THR A 315 -16.79 -106.45 -55.94
N ILE A 316 -15.61 -105.91 -55.67
CA ILE A 316 -14.33 -106.49 -56.11
C ILE A 316 -14.12 -107.88 -55.50
N ASN A 317 -14.48 -108.07 -54.23
CA ASN A 317 -14.39 -109.38 -53.57
C ASN A 317 -15.35 -110.40 -54.22
N GLU A 318 -16.57 -109.99 -54.55
CA GLU A 318 -17.55 -110.85 -55.25
C GLU A 318 -17.09 -111.21 -56.67
N GLN A 319 -16.56 -110.24 -57.42
CA GLN A 319 -15.94 -110.48 -58.73
C GLN A 319 -14.75 -111.44 -58.61
N SER A 320 -13.89 -111.26 -57.60
CA SER A 320 -12.75 -112.14 -57.35
C SER A 320 -13.19 -113.57 -57.02
N ALA A 321 -14.25 -113.72 -56.22
CA ALA A 321 -14.85 -115.03 -55.94
C ALA A 321 -15.42 -115.68 -57.21
N THR A 322 -16.10 -114.90 -58.06
CA THR A 322 -16.64 -115.37 -59.35
C THR A 322 -15.51 -115.80 -60.30
N ILE A 323 -14.42 -115.04 -60.38
CA ILE A 323 -13.23 -115.40 -61.17
C ILE A 323 -12.63 -116.72 -60.65
N ASN A 324 -12.51 -116.88 -59.33
CA ASN A 324 -12.03 -118.13 -58.74
C ASN A 324 -12.95 -119.31 -59.10
N GLU A 325 -14.28 -119.14 -59.06
CA GLU A 325 -15.23 -120.19 -59.45
C GLU A 325 -15.09 -120.55 -60.94
N ILE A 326 -14.91 -119.56 -61.82
CA ILE A 326 -14.63 -119.79 -63.25
C ILE A 326 -13.31 -120.53 -63.44
N ASN A 327 -12.26 -120.16 -62.71
CA ASN A 327 -10.96 -120.83 -62.79
C ASN A 327 -11.07 -122.31 -62.38
N VAL A 328 -11.79 -122.61 -61.29
CA VAL A 328 -12.06 -124.00 -60.87
C VAL A 328 -12.83 -124.76 -61.95
N LYS A 329 -13.89 -124.18 -62.53
CA LYS A 329 -14.63 -124.81 -63.64
C LYS A 329 -13.75 -125.05 -64.87
N ASN A 330 -12.84 -124.14 -65.18
CA ASN A 330 -11.89 -124.30 -66.29
C ASN A 330 -10.86 -125.40 -65.99
N GLU A 331 -10.37 -125.52 -64.76
CA GLU A 331 -9.52 -126.63 -64.35
C GLU A 331 -10.25 -127.97 -64.47
N GLU A 332 -11.49 -128.07 -64.00
CA GLU A 332 -12.34 -129.26 -64.16
C GLU A 332 -12.57 -129.60 -65.64
N LEU A 333 -12.84 -128.60 -66.49
CA LEU A 333 -12.97 -128.80 -67.93
C LEU A 333 -11.66 -129.28 -68.58
N ASN A 334 -10.51 -128.75 -68.16
CA ASN A 334 -9.21 -129.21 -68.65
C ASN A 334 -8.96 -130.67 -68.26
N VAL A 335 -9.24 -131.07 -67.01
CA VAL A 335 -9.15 -132.47 -66.58
C VAL A 335 -10.06 -133.35 -67.44
N LYS A 336 -11.30 -132.92 -67.69
CA LYS A 336 -12.23 -133.66 -68.55
C LYS A 336 -11.71 -133.78 -70.00
N ASN A 337 -11.10 -132.74 -70.54
CA ASN A 337 -10.48 -132.78 -71.87
C ASN A 337 -9.27 -133.72 -71.91
N GLU A 338 -8.45 -133.75 -70.85
CA GLU A 338 -7.34 -134.70 -70.71
C GLU A 338 -7.85 -136.14 -70.63
N GLU A 339 -8.90 -136.42 -69.86
CA GLU A 339 -9.57 -137.73 -69.80
C GLU A 339 -10.13 -138.15 -71.18
N GLN A 340 -10.78 -137.24 -71.89
CA GLN A 340 -11.26 -137.49 -73.25
C GLN A 340 -10.10 -137.77 -74.21
N SER A 341 -9.01 -137.00 -74.13
CA SER A 341 -7.81 -137.22 -74.93
C SER A 341 -7.18 -138.59 -74.65
N ALA A 342 -7.10 -139.00 -73.37
CA ALA A 342 -6.65 -140.33 -72.98
C ALA A 342 -7.56 -141.43 -73.54
N THR A 343 -8.88 -141.24 -73.49
CA THR A 343 -9.85 -142.18 -74.07
C THR A 343 -9.69 -142.30 -75.59
N ILE A 344 -9.50 -141.18 -76.30
CA ILE A 344 -9.23 -141.17 -77.75
C ILE A 344 -7.93 -141.93 -78.06
N ASN A 345 -6.87 -141.70 -77.28
CA ASN A 345 -5.62 -142.43 -77.45
C ASN A 345 -5.81 -143.93 -77.25
N GLU A 346 -6.58 -144.35 -76.24
CA GLU A 346 -6.89 -145.76 -75.98
C GLU A 346 -7.70 -146.40 -77.12
N ILE A 347 -8.65 -145.66 -77.72
CA ILE A 347 -9.38 -146.07 -78.92
C ILE A 347 -8.44 -146.19 -80.12
N ASN A 348 -7.52 -145.24 -80.32
CA ASN A 348 -6.55 -145.30 -81.41
C ASN A 348 -5.65 -146.53 -81.30
N VAL A 349 -5.16 -146.85 -80.10
CA VAL A 349 -4.38 -148.08 -79.85
C VAL A 349 -5.20 -149.33 -80.18
N LYS A 350 -6.46 -149.41 -79.74
CA LYS A 350 -7.36 -150.53 -80.10
C LYS A 350 -7.62 -150.63 -81.60
N ASN A 351 -7.72 -149.50 -82.30
CA ASN A 351 -7.87 -149.48 -83.75
C ASN A 351 -6.60 -149.94 -84.46
N GLU A 352 -5.40 -149.56 -83.98
CA GLU A 352 -4.13 -150.08 -84.49
C GLU A 352 -4.04 -151.60 -84.29
N GLU A 353 -4.38 -152.11 -83.10
CA GLU A 353 -4.44 -153.55 -82.83
C GLU A 353 -5.42 -154.30 -83.75
N LEU A 354 -6.61 -153.73 -83.98
CA LEU A 354 -7.58 -154.27 -84.93
C LEU A 354 -7.05 -154.26 -86.37
N ASN A 355 -6.31 -153.22 -86.76
CA ASN A 355 -5.74 -153.12 -88.09
C ASN A 355 -4.66 -154.20 -88.31
N VAL A 356 -3.79 -154.42 -87.32
CA VAL A 356 -2.81 -155.53 -87.32
C VAL A 356 -3.52 -156.87 -87.44
N LYS A 357 -4.61 -157.08 -86.70
CA LYS A 357 -5.40 -158.32 -86.77
C LYS A 357 -6.06 -158.52 -88.15
N ASN A 358 -6.52 -157.45 -88.79
CA ASN A 358 -7.03 -157.50 -90.16
C ASN A 358 -5.93 -157.81 -91.19
N GLU A 359 -4.72 -157.26 -91.00
CA GLU A 359 -3.55 -157.59 -91.83
C GLU A 359 -3.17 -159.08 -91.70
N GLU A 360 -3.17 -159.63 -90.48
CA GLU A 360 -2.96 -161.08 -90.25
C GLU A 360 -4.03 -161.94 -90.92
N GLN A 361 -5.31 -161.55 -90.83
CA GLN A 361 -6.39 -162.24 -91.54
C GLN A 361 -6.24 -162.19 -93.06
N SER A 362 -5.84 -161.03 -93.60
CA SER A 362 -5.56 -160.85 -95.03
C SER A 362 -4.41 -161.76 -95.49
N ALA A 363 -3.33 -161.86 -94.70
CA ALA A 363 -2.23 -162.78 -94.97
C ALA A 363 -2.69 -164.25 -94.96
N THR A 364 -3.56 -164.61 -94.01
CA THR A 364 -4.14 -165.97 -93.93
C THR A 364 -5.02 -166.30 -95.14
N ILE A 365 -5.82 -165.33 -95.62
CA ILE A 365 -6.66 -165.48 -96.81
C ILE A 365 -5.79 -165.66 -98.07
N ASN A 366 -4.70 -164.90 -98.20
CA ASN A 366 -3.76 -165.07 -99.31
C ASN A 366 -3.11 -166.46 -99.30
N GLU A 367 -2.74 -166.99 -98.14
CA GLU A 367 -2.21 -168.36 -97.99
C GLU A 367 -3.22 -169.44 -98.45
N ILE A 368 -4.50 -169.26 -98.13
CA ILE A 368 -5.58 -170.15 -98.57
C ILE A 368 -5.78 -170.07 -100.10
N ASN A 369 -5.72 -168.88 -100.68
CA ASN A 369 -5.85 -168.69 -102.12
C ASN A 369 -4.74 -169.40 -102.91
N VAL A 370 -3.48 -169.32 -102.43
CA VAL A 370 -2.34 -170.03 -103.04
C VAL A 370 -2.55 -171.55 -102.99
N LYS A 371 -3.03 -172.10 -101.86
CA LYS A 371 -3.37 -173.53 -101.74
C LYS A 371 -4.50 -173.96 -102.67
N ASN A 372 -5.50 -173.09 -102.90
CA ASN A 372 -6.59 -173.38 -103.82
C ASN A 372 -6.13 -173.36 -105.29
N GLU A 373 -5.22 -172.47 -105.67
CA GLU A 373 -4.60 -172.48 -107.01
C GLU A 373 -3.81 -173.78 -107.24
N GLU A 374 -3.01 -174.24 -106.27
CA GLU A 374 -2.30 -175.53 -106.36
C GLU A 374 -3.24 -176.74 -106.51
N LEU A 375 -4.38 -176.74 -105.79
CA LEU A 375 -5.40 -177.79 -105.93
C LEU A 375 -6.08 -177.78 -107.30
N ASN A 376 -6.30 -176.60 -107.89
CA ASN A 376 -6.91 -176.47 -109.21
C ASN A 376 -6.01 -177.05 -110.31
N VAL A 377 -4.71 -176.77 -110.26
CA VAL A 377 -3.71 -177.34 -111.18
C VAL A 377 -3.71 -178.88 -111.10
N LYS A 378 -3.82 -179.43 -109.88
CA LYS A 378 -3.86 -180.88 -109.67
C LYS A 378 -5.12 -181.54 -110.24
N ASN A 379 -6.25 -180.84 -110.20
CA ASN A 379 -7.51 -181.31 -110.81
C ASN A 379 -7.45 -181.27 -112.35
N GLU A 380 -6.79 -180.26 -112.94
CA GLU A 380 -6.60 -180.20 -114.40
C GLU A 380 -5.73 -181.35 -114.93
N GLU A 381 -4.66 -181.73 -114.22
CA GLU A 381 -3.84 -182.92 -114.57
C GLU A 381 -4.64 -184.24 -114.50
N GLN A 382 -5.51 -184.40 -113.50
CA GLN A 382 -6.38 -185.57 -113.40
C GLN A 382 -7.40 -185.64 -114.54
N SER A 383 -7.97 -184.51 -114.95
CA SER A 383 -8.88 -184.41 -116.09
C SER A 383 -8.22 -184.83 -117.41
N ALA A 384 -6.97 -184.40 -117.64
CA ALA A 384 -6.19 -184.82 -118.80
C ALA A 384 -5.94 -186.34 -118.83
N THR A 385 -5.65 -186.92 -117.65
CA THR A 385 -5.41 -188.37 -117.51
C THR A 385 -6.68 -189.19 -117.80
N ILE A 386 -7.86 -188.71 -117.39
CA ILE A 386 -9.16 -189.36 -117.65
C ILE A 386 -9.49 -189.35 -119.15
N ASN A 387 -9.21 -188.25 -119.85
CA ASN A 387 -9.45 -188.15 -121.29
C ASN A 387 -8.57 -189.12 -122.10
N GLU A 388 -7.32 -189.34 -121.71
CA GLU A 388 -6.45 -190.34 -122.35
C GLU A 388 -6.97 -191.78 -122.18
N ILE A 389 -7.55 -192.10 -121.03
CA ILE A 389 -8.15 -193.43 -120.76
C ILE A 389 -9.39 -193.66 -121.62
N ASN A 390 -10.22 -192.63 -121.82
CA ASN A 390 -11.43 -192.74 -122.63
C ASN A 390 -11.12 -193.03 -124.11
N VAL A 391 -10.10 -192.39 -124.68
CA VAL A 391 -9.68 -192.61 -126.08
C VAL A 391 -9.20 -194.06 -126.29
N LYS A 392 -8.43 -194.62 -125.35
CA LYS A 392 -7.97 -196.02 -125.43
C LYS A 392 -9.11 -197.03 -125.30
N ASN A 393 -10.18 -196.69 -124.56
CA ASN A 393 -11.36 -197.56 -124.43
C ASN A 393 -12.22 -197.57 -125.71
N GLU A 394 -12.30 -196.45 -126.44
CA GLU A 394 -13.02 -196.38 -127.72
C GLU A 394 -12.33 -197.22 -128.81
N GLU A 395 -10.99 -197.22 -128.87
CA GLU A 395 -10.21 -198.07 -129.79
C GLU A 395 -10.37 -199.58 -129.50
N LEU A 396 -10.51 -199.95 -128.22
CA LEU A 396 -10.79 -201.32 -127.78
C LEU A 396 -12.22 -201.77 -128.12
N SER A 397 -13.20 -200.86 -128.13
CA SER A 397 -14.57 -201.17 -128.54
C SER A 397 -14.66 -201.48 -130.03
N ALA A 398 -13.98 -200.70 -130.87
CA ALA A 398 -14.00 -200.89 -132.33
C ALA A 398 -13.39 -202.24 -132.77
N THR A 399 -12.35 -202.71 -132.07
CA THR A 399 -11.74 -204.03 -132.32
C THR A 399 -12.65 -205.20 -131.88
N ILE A 400 -13.52 -205.00 -130.89
CA ILE A 400 -14.52 -205.99 -130.47
C ILE A 400 -15.66 -206.09 -131.51
N ASP A 401 -16.05 -204.97 -132.13
CA ASP A 401 -17.08 -204.96 -133.17
C ASP A 401 -16.62 -205.65 -134.46
N GLU A 402 -15.35 -205.52 -134.84
CA GLU A 402 -14.75 -206.25 -135.97
C GLU A 402 -14.72 -207.78 -135.75
N ILE A 403 -14.55 -208.24 -134.50
CA ILE A 403 -14.56 -209.67 -134.14
C ILE A 403 -15.98 -210.26 -134.20
N ASN A 404 -17.02 -209.46 -133.93
CA ASN A 404 -18.40 -209.94 -133.87
C ASN A 404 -19.03 -210.13 -135.26
N GLU A 405 -18.64 -209.35 -136.28
CA GLU A 405 -19.10 -209.55 -137.65
C GLU A 405 -18.48 -210.79 -138.32
N ILE A 406 -17.22 -211.12 -138.03
CA ILE A 406 -16.56 -212.36 -138.51
C ILE A 406 -17.25 -213.63 -137.96
N LYS A 407 -17.93 -213.55 -136.81
CA LYS A 407 -18.67 -214.69 -136.21
C LYS A 407 -20.05 -214.96 -136.81
N LYS A 408 -20.68 -214.03 -137.52
CA LYS A 408 -21.98 -214.25 -138.18
C LYS A 408 -21.89 -214.84 -139.59
N MET A 409 -20.69 -214.94 -140.14
CA MET A 409 -20.42 -215.72 -141.38
C MET A 409 -20.38 -217.25 -141.16
N LYS A 410 -20.87 -217.79 -140.03
CA LYS A 410 -20.71 -219.22 -139.69
C LYS A 410 -21.89 -219.97 -139.04
N ASN A 411 -23.13 -219.50 -139.20
CA ASN A 411 -24.34 -220.31 -138.99
C ASN A 411 -25.47 -219.92 -139.94
#